data_AF-A0A2J6PKE7-F1
#
_entry.id   AF-A0A2J6PKE7-F1
#
_cell.length_a   1.000
_cell.length_b   1.000
_cell.length_c   1.000
_cell.angle_alpha   90.00
_cell.angle_beta   90.00
_cell.angle_gamma   90.00
#
_symmetry.space_group_name_H-M   'P 1'
#
loop_
_entity.id
_entity.type
_entity.pdbx_description
1 polymer ?
#
loop_
_entity_poly.entity_id
_entity_poly.type
_entity_poly.pdbx_seq_one_letter_code
_entity_poly.pdbx_strand_id
1 'polypeptide(L)'
;MPSQAQPIHAVTVESTPAKAKGIMVGLIKARVPAVEKDYNLVHVANCEAIREVKPVLTSLVIAPQVLICSSKLFDDEEEEIREISQRLLPDIKLIMVPHDLHATGGGNAVVEFLVEQITESRLPTRA
;
A
#
# COMPACT_ATOMS: atom_id res chain seq x y z
N MET A 1 23.48 -2.75 -19.28
CA MET A 1 23.35 -1.92 -18.06
C MET A 1 22.20 -2.50 -17.27
N PRO A 2 22.31 -2.82 -15.96
CA PRO A 2 21.15 -3.30 -15.24
C PRO A 2 20.16 -2.14 -15.17
N SER A 3 18.99 -2.31 -15.78
CA SER A 3 17.89 -1.37 -15.69
C SER A 3 17.53 -1.25 -14.21
N GLN A 4 17.89 -0.14 -13.57
CA GLN A 4 17.45 0.10 -12.20
C GLN A 4 15.94 0.32 -12.25
N ALA A 5 15.15 -0.64 -11.76
CA ALA A 5 13.70 -0.40 -11.63
C ALA A 5 13.43 0.87 -10.85
N GLN A 6 12.50 1.63 -11.39
CA GLN A 6 11.88 2.75 -10.70
C GLN A 6 11.30 2.25 -9.36
N PRO A 7 11.64 2.89 -8.23
CA PRO A 7 11.02 2.57 -6.95
C PRO A 7 9.52 2.83 -7.00
N ILE A 8 8.74 1.88 -6.50
CA ILE A 8 7.30 1.99 -6.30
C ILE A 8 7.08 2.55 -4.91
N HIS A 9 6.64 3.79 -4.83
CA HIS A 9 6.36 4.47 -3.59
C HIS A 9 4.98 4.06 -3.08
N ALA A 10 4.94 3.58 -1.85
CA ALA A 10 3.74 3.11 -1.17
C ALA A 10 3.47 3.93 0.08
N VAL A 11 2.20 4.31 0.26
CA VAL A 11 1.67 4.95 1.47
C VAL A 11 0.74 3.97 2.17
N THR A 12 0.75 3.96 3.49
CA THR A 12 -0.17 3.15 4.30
C THR A 12 -1.16 4.04 5.05
N VAL A 13 -2.37 3.54 5.26
CA VAL A 13 -3.35 4.11 6.19
C VAL A 13 -3.61 3.07 7.28
N GLU A 14 -3.03 3.31 8.44
CA GLU A 14 -3.09 2.41 9.59
C GLU A 14 -2.90 3.20 10.88
N SER A 15 -3.93 3.13 11.73
CA SER A 15 -3.98 3.74 13.07
C SER A 15 -2.84 3.30 14.00
N THR A 16 -2.26 2.12 13.77
CA THR A 16 -1.15 1.57 14.56
C THR A 16 0.16 1.55 13.74
N PRO A 17 1.08 2.51 13.92
CA PRO A 17 2.32 2.59 13.13
C PRO A 17 3.17 1.31 13.15
N ALA A 18 3.17 0.58 14.27
CA ALA A 18 3.86 -0.70 14.39
C ALA A 18 3.28 -1.77 13.45
N LYS A 19 1.95 -1.80 13.25
CA LYS A 19 1.30 -2.70 12.29
C LYS A 19 1.60 -2.27 10.85
N ALA A 20 1.55 -0.98 10.56
CA ALA A 20 1.91 -0.45 9.24
C ALA A 20 3.31 -0.90 8.83
N LYS A 21 4.28 -0.71 9.73
CA LYS A 21 5.66 -1.16 9.52
C LYS A 21 5.75 -2.68 9.38
N GLY A 22 5.04 -3.43 10.21
CA GLY A 22 5.00 -4.90 10.15
C GLY A 22 4.50 -5.41 8.80
N ILE A 23 3.41 -4.83 8.30
CA ILE A 23 2.83 -5.15 6.98
C ILE A 23 3.83 -4.81 5.88
N MET A 24 4.38 -3.59 5.86
CA MET A 24 5.33 -3.18 4.83
C MET A 24 6.61 -4.01 4.83
N VAL A 25 7.15 -4.32 6.01
CA VAL A 25 8.30 -5.24 6.14
C VAL A 25 7.93 -6.63 5.66
N GLY A 26 6.74 -7.12 5.99
CA GLY A 26 6.21 -8.39 5.50
C GLY A 26 6.08 -8.43 3.99
N LEU A 27 5.57 -7.35 3.39
CA LEU A 27 5.40 -7.17 1.94
C LEU A 27 6.74 -7.14 1.20
N ILE A 28 7.69 -6.36 1.71
CA ILE A 28 9.04 -6.26 1.13
C ILE A 28 9.80 -7.58 1.27
N LYS A 29 9.62 -8.28 2.41
CA LYS A 29 10.24 -9.59 2.68
C LYS A 29 9.41 -10.76 2.17
N ALA A 30 8.24 -10.52 1.59
CA ALA A 30 7.37 -11.59 1.16
C ALA A 30 8.17 -12.39 0.14
N ARG A 31 8.40 -13.66 0.47
CA ARG A 31 9.23 -14.60 -0.30
C ARG A 31 8.56 -15.03 -1.61
N VAL A 32 7.76 -14.16 -2.21
CA VAL A 32 7.29 -14.36 -3.57
C VAL A 32 8.43 -13.90 -4.47
N PRO A 33 9.02 -14.81 -5.28
CA PRO A 33 10.16 -14.49 -6.13
C PRO A 33 9.90 -13.26 -7.02
N ALA A 34 8.64 -13.02 -7.38
CA ALA A 34 8.21 -11.85 -8.14
C ALA A 34 8.27 -10.53 -7.36
N VAL A 35 7.93 -10.49 -6.07
CA VAL A 35 7.96 -9.23 -5.29
C VAL A 35 9.38 -8.83 -4.92
N GLU A 36 10.17 -9.77 -4.41
CA GLU A 36 11.54 -9.48 -3.98
C GLU A 36 12.49 -9.18 -5.15
N LYS A 37 12.26 -9.79 -6.32
CA LYS A 37 13.08 -9.57 -7.51
C LYS A 37 12.51 -8.54 -8.46
N ASP A 38 11.20 -8.44 -8.59
CA ASP A 38 10.55 -7.64 -9.63
C ASP A 38 9.97 -6.33 -9.13
N TYR A 39 9.73 -6.13 -7.83
CA TYR A 39 9.10 -4.89 -7.34
C TYR A 39 9.98 -4.16 -6.31
N ASN A 40 10.42 -2.95 -6.65
CA ASN A 40 11.24 -2.10 -5.75
C ASN A 40 10.33 -1.23 -4.86
N LEU A 41 9.64 -1.82 -3.89
CA LEU A 41 8.68 -1.12 -3.05
C LEU A 41 9.37 -0.26 -1.96
N VAL A 42 8.99 1.01 -1.86
CA VAL A 42 9.49 1.97 -0.88
C VAL A 42 8.34 2.54 -0.07
N HIS A 43 8.34 2.29 1.24
CA HIS A 43 7.37 2.89 2.15
C HIS A 43 7.73 4.35 2.42
N VAL A 44 6.90 5.28 1.96
CA VAL A 44 7.19 6.73 2.08
C VAL A 44 6.52 7.40 3.27
N ALA A 45 5.31 6.96 3.64
CA ALA A 45 4.54 7.54 4.73
C ALA A 45 3.47 6.59 5.26
N ASN A 46 3.08 6.80 6.52
CA ASN A 46 1.90 6.22 7.13
C ASN A 46 0.93 7.34 7.54
N CYS A 47 -0.34 7.19 7.23
CA CYS A 47 -1.43 8.02 7.73
C CYS A 47 -2.09 7.28 8.90
N GLU A 48 -2.11 7.88 10.08
CA GLU A 48 -2.77 7.28 11.25
C GLU A 48 -4.28 7.56 11.25
N ALA A 49 -4.73 8.54 10.45
CA ALA A 49 -6.12 8.90 10.26
C ALA A 49 -6.42 9.36 8.82
N ILE A 50 -7.69 9.27 8.41
CA ILE A 50 -8.15 9.63 7.06
C ILE A 50 -7.84 11.08 6.70
N ARG A 51 -8.02 11.99 7.67
CA ARG A 51 -7.70 13.41 7.51
C ARG A 51 -6.24 13.67 7.11
N GLU A 52 -5.34 12.71 7.35
CA GLU A 52 -3.93 12.81 6.99
C GLU A 52 -3.66 12.34 5.55
N VAL A 53 -4.56 11.56 4.95
CA VAL A 53 -4.39 11.02 3.59
C VAL A 53 -4.23 12.13 2.57
N LYS A 54 -5.14 13.11 2.56
CA LYS A 54 -5.06 14.26 1.64
C LYS A 54 -3.75 15.05 1.81
N PRO A 55 -3.40 15.57 3.00
CA PRO A 55 -2.18 16.35 3.15
C PRO A 55 -0.93 15.51 2.84
N VAL A 56 -0.86 14.24 3.26
CA VAL A 56 0.27 13.35 2.94
C VAL A 56 0.42 13.20 1.43
N LEU A 57 -0.63 12.80 0.71
CA LEU A 57 -0.58 12.61 -0.74
C LEU A 57 -0.19 13.88 -1.49
N THR A 58 -0.60 15.06 -1.01
CA THR A 58 -0.21 16.35 -1.62
C THR A 58 1.18 16.86 -1.22
N SER A 59 1.72 16.40 -0.09
CA SER A 59 3.03 16.84 0.43
C SER A 59 4.20 16.07 -0.18
N LEU A 60 3.94 14.89 -0.72
CA LEU A 60 4.97 14.04 -1.31
C LEU A 60 5.46 14.65 -2.61
N VAL A 61 6.79 14.84 -2.70
CA VAL A 61 7.45 15.32 -3.93
C VAL A 61 7.29 14.31 -5.07
N ILE A 62 7.28 13.02 -4.73
CA ILE A 62 7.04 11.92 -5.67
C ILE A 62 5.66 11.34 -5.37
N ALA A 63 4.78 11.36 -6.37
CA ALA A 63 3.46 10.76 -6.25
C ALA A 63 3.56 9.26 -5.95
N PRO A 64 2.91 8.77 -4.88
CA PRO A 64 2.86 7.34 -4.60
C PRO A 64 2.03 6.60 -5.64
N GLN A 65 2.47 5.39 -5.98
CA GLN A 65 1.77 4.51 -6.90
C GLN A 65 0.80 3.56 -6.16
N VAL A 66 1.00 3.36 -4.86
CA VAL A 66 0.19 2.44 -4.06
C VAL A 66 -0.25 3.10 -2.76
N LEU A 67 -1.54 3.00 -2.45
CA LEU A 67 -2.13 3.38 -1.16
C LEU A 67 -2.76 2.14 -0.53
N ILE A 68 -2.24 1.73 0.63
CA ILE A 68 -2.68 0.53 1.34
C ILE A 68 -3.44 0.94 2.59
N CYS A 69 -4.73 0.64 2.64
CA CYS A 69 -5.56 0.88 3.81
C CYS A 69 -5.69 -0.43 4.58
N SER A 70 -5.06 -0.49 5.76
CA SER A 70 -5.10 -1.68 6.63
C SER A 70 -5.82 -1.46 7.95
N SER A 71 -6.10 -0.19 8.30
CA SER A 71 -6.93 0.15 9.45
C SER A 71 -8.33 -0.44 9.30
N LYS A 72 -8.99 -0.69 10.43
CA LYS A 72 -10.44 -0.74 10.43
C LYS A 72 -10.97 0.65 10.09
N LEU A 73 -11.86 0.72 9.13
CA LEU A 73 -12.51 1.93 8.64
C LEU A 73 -14.00 1.61 8.51
N PHE A 74 -14.84 2.61 8.67
CA PHE A 74 -16.26 2.51 8.33
C PHE A 74 -16.46 2.67 6.82
N ASP A 75 -17.62 2.26 6.30
CA ASP A 75 -17.91 2.35 4.85
C ASP A 75 -17.74 3.78 4.31
N ASP A 76 -18.23 4.79 5.06
CA ASP A 76 -18.09 6.21 4.71
C ASP A 76 -16.62 6.65 4.66
N GLU A 77 -15.80 6.10 5.55
CA GLU A 77 -14.36 6.38 5.64
C GLU A 77 -13.60 5.77 4.45
N GLU A 78 -13.99 4.57 4.02
CA GLU A 78 -13.43 3.95 2.81
C GLU A 78 -13.79 4.72 1.54
N GLU A 79 -15.03 5.17 1.43
CA GLU A 79 -15.49 6.00 0.32
C GLU A 79 -14.72 7.32 0.28
N GLU A 80 -14.55 8.00 1.42
CA GLU A 80 -13.78 9.24 1.50
C GLU A 80 -12.32 9.05 1.04
N ILE A 81 -11.64 7.99 1.49
CA ILE A 81 -10.28 7.69 1.03
C ILE A 81 -10.27 7.42 -0.48
N ARG A 82 -11.25 6.67 -1.00
CA ARG A 82 -11.36 6.36 -2.42
C ARG A 82 -11.52 7.63 -3.24
N GLU A 83 -12.41 8.53 -2.83
CA GLU A 83 -12.63 9.81 -3.51
C GLU A 83 -11.37 10.69 -3.47
N ILE A 84 -10.73 10.83 -2.30
CA ILE A 84 -9.52 11.64 -2.15
C ILE A 84 -8.40 11.09 -3.04
N SER A 85 -8.14 9.78 -2.97
CA SER A 85 -7.06 9.13 -3.69
C SER A 85 -7.25 9.23 -5.20
N GLN A 86 -8.44 8.92 -5.72
CA GLN A 86 -8.75 9.00 -7.14
C GLN A 86 -8.73 10.44 -7.67
N ARG A 87 -9.16 11.41 -6.84
CA ARG A 87 -9.17 12.83 -7.23
C ARG A 87 -7.76 13.42 -7.30
N LEU A 88 -6.87 13.03 -6.40
CA LEU A 88 -5.50 13.53 -6.35
C LEU A 88 -4.58 12.78 -7.32
N LEU A 89 -4.73 11.46 -7.38
CA LEU A 89 -3.87 10.56 -8.12
C LEU A 89 -4.73 9.50 -8.82
N PRO A 90 -5.28 9.79 -10.00
CA PRO A 90 -6.19 8.88 -10.71
C PRO A 90 -5.61 7.49 -10.98
N ASP A 91 -4.29 7.41 -11.14
CA ASP A 91 -3.55 6.19 -11.43
C ASP A 91 -3.05 5.45 -10.17
N ILE A 92 -3.41 5.90 -8.96
CA ILE A 92 -2.98 5.25 -7.72
C ILE A 92 -3.69 3.90 -7.54
N LYS A 93 -2.93 2.86 -7.23
CA LYS A 93 -3.48 1.57 -6.82
C LYS A 93 -3.90 1.69 -5.36
N LEU A 94 -5.19 1.87 -5.15
CA LEU A 94 -5.82 1.77 -3.83
C LEU A 94 -6.09 0.31 -3.48
N ILE A 95 -5.60 -0.15 -2.34
CA ILE A 95 -5.83 -1.49 -1.81
C ILE A 95 -6.47 -1.36 -0.43
N MET A 96 -7.75 -1.76 -0.34
CA MET A 96 -8.45 -1.89 0.94
C MET A 96 -8.23 -3.32 1.45
N VAL A 97 -7.62 -3.47 2.63
CA VAL A 97 -7.44 -4.77 3.26
C VAL A 97 -8.75 -5.19 3.94
N PRO A 98 -9.34 -6.34 3.57
CA PRO A 98 -10.59 -6.79 4.19
C PRO A 98 -10.45 -6.97 5.70
N HIS A 99 -11.44 -6.49 6.47
CA HIS A 99 -11.43 -6.57 7.93
C HIS A 99 -11.32 -8.00 8.47
N ASP A 100 -11.98 -8.95 7.81
CA ASP A 100 -12.00 -10.36 8.21
C ASP A 100 -10.64 -11.04 8.01
N LEU A 101 -9.79 -10.51 7.15
CA LEU A 101 -8.48 -11.09 6.84
C LEU A 101 -7.52 -11.00 8.03
N HIS A 102 -7.55 -9.87 8.75
CA HIS A 102 -6.81 -9.70 10.01
C HIS A 102 -7.31 -10.66 11.09
N ALA A 103 -8.62 -10.93 11.14
CA ALA A 103 -9.23 -11.78 12.17
C ALA A 103 -9.03 -13.28 11.93
N THR A 104 -9.05 -13.71 10.67
CA THR A 104 -9.02 -15.14 10.28
C THR A 104 -7.62 -15.64 9.95
N GLY A 105 -6.76 -14.80 9.38
CA GLY A 105 -5.43 -15.20 8.90
C GLY A 105 -4.26 -14.42 9.51
N GLY A 106 -4.53 -13.43 10.36
CA GLY A 106 -3.51 -12.62 11.02
C GLY A 106 -2.64 -11.80 10.07
N GLY A 107 -1.47 -11.34 10.55
CA GLY A 107 -0.59 -10.46 9.76
C GLY A 107 0.01 -11.10 8.50
N ASN A 108 0.15 -12.43 8.45
CA ASN A 108 0.68 -13.12 7.27
C ASN A 108 -0.33 -13.15 6.11
N ALA A 109 -1.62 -13.42 6.39
CA ALA A 109 -2.64 -13.43 5.36
C ALA A 109 -2.84 -12.04 4.72
N VAL A 110 -2.70 -10.98 5.52
CA VAL A 110 -2.69 -9.60 5.01
C VAL A 110 -1.53 -9.38 4.04
N VAL A 111 -0.33 -9.86 4.37
CA VAL A 111 0.83 -9.76 3.48
C VAL A 111 0.61 -10.54 2.18
N GLU A 112 0.09 -11.77 2.25
CA GLU A 112 -0.22 -12.58 1.07
C GLU A 112 -1.23 -11.90 0.15
N PHE A 113 -2.33 -11.39 0.70
CA PHE A 113 -3.34 -10.63 -0.05
C PHE A 113 -2.74 -9.39 -0.74
N LEU A 114 -1.89 -8.65 -0.03
CA LEU A 114 -1.25 -7.47 -0.62
C LEU A 114 -0.29 -7.83 -1.75
N VAL A 115 0.42 -8.95 -1.62
CA VAL A 115 1.30 -9.46 -2.67
C VAL A 115 0.50 -9.88 -3.91
N GLU A 116 -0.63 -10.57 -3.74
CA GLU A 116 -1.54 -10.89 -4.85
C GLU A 116 -2.02 -9.61 -5.54
N GLN A 117 -2.51 -8.63 -4.78
CA GLN A 117 -3.00 -7.37 -5.32
C GLN A 117 -1.94 -6.55 -6.07
N ILE A 118 -0.68 -6.59 -5.61
CA ILE A 118 0.45 -5.93 -6.28
C ILE A 118 0.89 -6.71 -7.52
N THR A 119 0.93 -8.04 -7.46
CA THR A 119 1.37 -8.88 -8.59
C THR A 119 0.34 -8.88 -9.73
N GLU A 120 -0.96 -8.85 -9.40
CA GLU A 120 -2.03 -8.70 -10.38
C GLU A 120 -2.11 -7.29 -10.96
N SER A 121 -1.64 -6.29 -10.21
CA SER A 121 -1.57 -4.93 -10.72
C SER A 121 -0.48 -4.81 -11.78
N ARG A 122 -0.75 -4.06 -12.86
CA ARG A 122 0.25 -3.75 -13.89
C ARG A 122 1.24 -2.69 -13.41
N LEU A 123 1.68 -2.76 -12.16
CA LEU A 123 2.71 -1.88 -11.63
C LEU A 123 4.04 -2.18 -12.35
N PRO A 124 4.90 -1.17 -12.53
CA PRO A 124 6.16 -1.36 -13.23
C PRO A 124 7.06 -2.35 -12.47
N THR A 125 7.44 -3.45 -13.13
CA THR A 125 8.39 -4.43 -12.61
C THR A 125 9.84 -4.08 -12.96
N ARG A 126 10.82 -4.66 -12.25
CA ARG A 126 12.21 -4.79 -12.70
C ARG A 126 12.19 -5.63 -13.97
N ALA A 127 12.61 -5.00 -15.05
CA ALA A 127 12.96 -5.67 -16.30
C ALA A 127 14.33 -6.35 -16.18
#